data_AF-A0A350CXV1-F1
#
_entry.id   AF-A0A350CXV1-F1
#
_cell.length_a   1.000
_cell.length_b   1.000
_cell.length_c   1.000
_cell.angle_alpha   90.00
_cell.angle_beta   90.00
_cell.angle_gamma   90.00
#
_symmetry.space_group_name_H-M   'P 1'
#
loop_
_entity.id
_entity.type
_entity.pdbx_description
1 polymer ?
#
loop_
_entity_poly.entity_id
_entity_poly.type
_entity_poly.pdbx_seq_one_letter_code
_entity_poly.pdbx_strand_id
1 'polypeptide(L)'
;MKFSMVSGDVLKLECGALVVGIPAGGLTPTAEALDKASEGAVSRWIEAGDIHPCVGKVAVFRDFPGCKAERVVFVGLGKCKARDFQRVLKLGIDNAYLGKEVVLTTLEWLPDEVPEWIAEQSGFIACTALGRPKNYKTFDINWKK
;
A
#
# COMPACT_ATOMS: atom_id res chain seq x y z
N MET A 1 7.06 -15.09 -8.18
CA MET A 1 5.96 -14.41 -7.47
C MET A 1 4.65 -14.79 -8.13
N LYS A 2 3.57 -14.94 -7.36
CA LYS A 2 2.22 -15.16 -7.89
C LYS A 2 1.43 -13.87 -7.68
N PHE A 3 0.69 -13.46 -8.70
CA PHE A 3 -0.23 -12.33 -8.64
C PHE A 3 -1.63 -12.85 -8.98
N SER A 4 -2.63 -12.36 -8.26
CA SER A 4 -4.04 -12.65 -8.52
C SER A 4 -4.86 -11.43 -8.18
N MET A 5 -5.88 -11.15 -9.00
CA MET A 5 -6.93 -10.22 -8.61
C MET A 5 -7.91 -10.93 -7.69
N VAL A 6 -8.30 -10.25 -6.62
CA VAL A 6 -9.32 -10.71 -5.69
C VAL A 6 -10.39 -9.64 -5.60
N SER A 7 -11.65 -10.05 -5.71
CA SER A 7 -12.80 -9.20 -5.46
C SER A 7 -13.50 -9.71 -4.20
N GLY A 8 -13.75 -8.84 -3.23
CA GLY A 8 -14.32 -9.21 -1.95
C GLY A 8 -14.22 -8.12 -0.89
N ASP A 9 -14.69 -8.45 0.32
CA ASP A 9 -14.66 -7.56 1.47
C ASP A 9 -13.24 -7.45 2.03
N VAL A 10 -12.62 -6.29 1.82
CA VAL A 10 -11.21 -6.03 2.16
C VAL A 10 -10.95 -6.19 3.67
N LEU A 11 -11.95 -5.95 4.51
CA LEU A 11 -11.82 -6.04 5.97
C LEU A 11 -11.64 -7.49 6.45
N LYS A 12 -12.17 -8.46 5.70
CA LYS A 12 -12.13 -9.89 6.02
C LYS A 12 -10.90 -10.60 5.45
N LEU A 13 -10.09 -9.94 4.63
CA LEU A 13 -8.90 -10.53 4.02
C LEU A 13 -7.78 -10.67 5.03
N GLU A 14 -7.31 -11.90 5.22
CA GLU A 14 -6.13 -12.19 6.04
C GLU A 14 -4.89 -12.01 5.17
N CYS A 15 -4.16 -10.91 5.40
CA CYS A 15 -2.93 -10.59 4.66
C CYS A 15 -1.88 -9.97 5.59
N GLY A 16 -0.62 -10.02 5.17
CA GLY A 16 0.49 -9.45 5.94
C GLY A 16 0.57 -7.92 5.86
N ALA A 17 0.07 -7.34 4.77
CA ALA A 17 -0.08 -5.91 4.63
C ALA A 17 -1.21 -5.56 3.65
N LEU A 18 -2.07 -4.62 4.05
CA LEU A 18 -3.08 -4.00 3.21
C LEU A 18 -2.63 -2.58 2.87
N VAL A 19 -2.45 -2.28 1.58
CA VAL A 19 -2.04 -0.95 1.11
C VAL A 19 -3.26 -0.18 0.63
N VAL A 20 -3.50 0.97 1.26
CA VAL A 20 -4.69 1.82 1.06
C VAL A 20 -4.26 3.22 0.64
N GLY A 21 -4.94 3.78 -0.35
CA GLY A 21 -4.68 5.13 -0.82
C GLY A 21 -5.53 6.16 -0.09
N ILE A 22 -4.97 7.34 0.18
CA ILE A 22 -5.67 8.48 0.78
C ILE A 22 -5.51 9.71 -0.13
N PRO A 23 -6.57 10.11 -0.86
CA PRO A 23 -6.54 11.31 -1.70
C PRO A 23 -6.69 12.59 -0.88
N ALA A 24 -6.37 13.74 -1.48
CA ALA A 24 -6.41 15.05 -0.83
C ALA A 24 -7.82 15.63 -0.59
N GLY A 25 -8.87 14.99 -1.10
CA GLY A 25 -10.24 15.51 -1.06
C GLY A 25 -11.28 14.50 -0.58
N GLY A 26 -10.88 13.42 0.09
CA GLY A 26 -11.80 12.40 0.57
C GLY A 26 -11.10 11.10 0.97
N LEU A 27 -11.89 10.06 1.17
CA LEU A 27 -11.43 8.70 1.43
C LEU A 27 -11.74 7.82 0.21
N THR A 28 -10.89 6.84 -0.08
CA THR A 28 -11.25 5.80 -1.04
C THR A 28 -12.27 4.84 -0.41
N PRO A 29 -13.03 4.05 -1.19
CA PRO A 29 -13.99 3.07 -0.64
C PRO A 29 -13.39 2.16 0.43
N THR A 30 -12.15 1.67 0.23
CA THR A 30 -11.45 0.88 1.26
C THR A 30 -11.12 1.71 2.51
N ALA A 31 -10.67 2.96 2.34
CA ALA A 31 -10.37 3.82 3.48
C ALA A 31 -11.64 4.18 4.28
N GLU A 32 -12.78 4.40 3.62
CA GLU A 32 -14.07 4.59 4.28
C GLU A 32 -14.54 3.33 5.03
N ALA A 33 -14.35 2.15 4.43
CA ALA A 33 -14.69 0.89 5.09
C ALA A 33 -13.86 0.68 6.35
N LEU A 34 -12.56 0.98 6.30
CA LEU A 34 -11.67 0.96 7.46
C LEU A 34 -12.06 2.01 8.50
N ASP A 35 -12.41 3.22 8.08
CA ASP A 35 -12.82 4.27 9.00
C ASP A 35 -14.10 3.89 9.74
N LYS A 36 -15.10 3.32 9.04
CA LYS A 36 -16.33 2.79 9.66
C LYS A 36 -16.04 1.65 10.62
N ALA A 37 -15.17 0.71 10.22
CA ALA A 37 -14.82 -0.44 11.06
C ALA A 37 -13.96 -0.07 12.29
N SER A 38 -13.29 1.08 12.25
CA SER A 38 -12.43 1.61 13.32
C SER A 38 -13.07 2.76 14.10
N GLU A 39 -14.39 2.98 13.96
CA GLU A 39 -15.12 4.04 14.64
C GLU A 39 -14.48 5.44 14.40
N GLY A 40 -14.18 5.76 13.14
CA GLY A 40 -13.65 7.06 12.73
C GLY A 40 -12.16 7.26 13.03
N ALA A 41 -11.37 6.20 13.21
CA ALA A 41 -9.94 6.36 13.54
C ALA A 41 -9.12 6.94 12.37
N VAL A 42 -9.43 6.57 11.12
CA VAL A 42 -8.71 7.06 9.94
C VAL A 42 -8.91 8.57 9.80
N SER A 43 -10.17 9.03 9.89
CA SER A 43 -10.51 10.44 9.81
C SER A 43 -9.83 11.25 10.93
N ARG A 44 -9.85 10.74 12.16
CA ARG A 44 -9.16 11.37 13.31
C ARG A 44 -7.65 11.45 13.10
N TRP A 45 -7.01 10.43 12.55
CA TRP A 45 -5.56 10.42 12.29
C TRP A 45 -5.17 11.27 11.09
N ILE A 46 -6.08 11.50 10.14
CA ILE A 46 -5.88 12.49 9.08
C ILE A 46 -5.90 13.90 9.67
N GLU A 47 -6.89 14.21 10.53
CA GLU A 47 -6.98 15.51 11.21
C GLU A 47 -5.80 15.77 12.14
N ALA A 48 -5.32 14.74 12.85
CA ALA A 48 -4.12 14.83 13.68
C ALA A 48 -2.82 14.96 12.86
N GLY A 49 -2.84 14.65 11.57
CA GLY A 49 -1.69 14.72 10.67
C GLY A 49 -0.80 13.46 10.64
N ASP A 50 -1.18 12.40 11.34
CA ASP A 50 -0.49 11.10 11.31
C ASP A 50 -0.64 10.42 9.95
N ILE A 51 -1.81 10.55 9.33
CA ILE A 51 -2.08 10.14 7.95
C ILE A 51 -2.12 11.39 7.07
N HIS A 52 -1.20 11.49 6.13
CA HIS A 52 -1.11 12.66 5.28
C HIS A 52 -1.51 12.33 3.83
N PRO A 53 -2.49 13.04 3.23
CA PRO A 53 -2.96 12.76 1.88
C PRO A 53 -1.98 13.18 0.77
N CYS A 54 -0.83 13.75 1.09
CA CYS A 54 0.10 14.27 0.08
C CYS A 54 0.87 13.16 -0.62
N VAL A 55 1.12 13.33 -1.93
CA VAL A 55 1.95 12.41 -2.70
C VAL A 55 3.29 12.19 -2.01
N GLY A 56 3.61 10.93 -1.75
CA GLY A 56 4.89 10.54 -1.17
C GLY A 56 4.91 10.37 0.35
N LYS A 57 3.80 10.65 1.03
CA LYS A 57 3.62 10.35 2.46
C LYS A 57 3.08 8.94 2.64
N VAL A 58 3.60 8.25 3.64
CA VAL A 58 3.17 6.90 4.01
C VAL A 58 3.04 6.83 5.53
N ALA A 59 1.97 6.21 6.00
CA ALA A 59 1.77 5.87 7.40
C ALA A 59 1.52 4.36 7.51
N VAL A 60 2.18 3.69 8.46
CA VAL A 60 2.09 2.24 8.64
C VAL A 60 1.60 1.95 10.04
N PHE A 61 0.46 1.27 10.14
CA PHE A 61 -0.12 0.83 11.40
C PHE A 61 -0.09 -0.70 11.47
N ARG A 62 0.29 -1.23 12.61
CA ARG A 62 0.15 -2.66 12.93
C ARG A 62 -1.16 -2.88 13.67
N ASP A 63 -1.76 -4.04 13.45
CA ASP A 63 -2.97 -4.48 14.17
C ASP A 63 -4.08 -3.41 14.14
N PHE A 64 -4.36 -2.90 12.93
CA PHE A 64 -5.33 -1.82 12.75
C PHE A 64 -6.74 -2.30 13.12
N PRO A 65 -7.50 -1.54 13.93
CA PRO A 65 -8.82 -1.95 14.40
C PRO A 65 -9.80 -2.10 13.23
N GLY A 66 -10.57 -3.18 13.22
CA GLY A 66 -11.59 -3.43 12.21
C GLY A 66 -11.08 -4.07 10.90
N CYS A 67 -9.80 -4.46 10.84
CA CYS A 67 -9.21 -5.19 9.72
C CYS A 67 -8.51 -6.47 10.19
N LYS A 68 -8.57 -7.54 9.40
CA LYS A 68 -7.79 -8.77 9.63
C LYS A 68 -6.35 -8.71 9.12
N ALA A 69 -5.97 -7.65 8.41
CA ALA A 69 -4.60 -7.47 7.95
C ALA A 69 -3.66 -7.19 9.14
N GLU A 70 -2.49 -7.83 9.15
CA GLU A 70 -1.48 -7.59 10.21
C GLU A 70 -0.96 -6.14 10.19
N ARG A 71 -0.95 -5.53 9.00
CA ARG A 71 -0.53 -4.14 8.79
C ARG A 71 -1.45 -3.45 7.82
N VAL A 72 -1.71 -2.18 8.08
CA VAL A 72 -2.35 -1.27 7.12
C VAL A 72 -1.36 -0.16 6.79
N VAL A 73 -1.09 -0.01 5.49
CA VAL A 73 -0.19 0.99 4.93
C VAL A 73 -1.02 2.03 4.20
N PHE A 74 -1.16 3.22 4.78
CA PHE A 74 -1.82 4.35 4.14
C PHE A 74 -0.82 5.12 3.28
N VAL A 75 -1.17 5.37 2.03
CA VAL A 75 -0.33 6.09 1.07
C VAL A 75 -1.07 7.35 0.61
N GLY A 76 -0.44 8.51 0.77
CA GLY A 76 -0.98 9.76 0.27
C GLY A 76 -0.94 9.83 -1.26
N LEU A 77 -2.10 10.02 -1.89
CA LEU A 77 -2.26 10.05 -3.34
C LEU A 77 -2.31 11.47 -3.93
N GLY A 78 -2.52 12.49 -3.09
CA GLY A 78 -2.70 13.87 -3.51
C GLY A 78 -3.95 14.05 -4.39
N LYS A 79 -3.77 14.71 -5.54
CA LYS A 79 -4.83 14.92 -6.53
C LYS A 79 -5.02 13.73 -7.50
N CYS A 80 -4.48 12.55 -7.16
CA CYS A 80 -4.59 11.30 -7.94
C CYS A 80 -4.37 11.47 -9.45
N LYS A 81 -3.11 11.61 -9.89
CA LYS A 81 -2.77 11.61 -11.31
C LYS A 81 -2.01 10.34 -11.68
N ALA A 82 -2.25 9.81 -12.88
CA ALA A 82 -1.56 8.63 -13.40
C ALA A 82 -0.01 8.73 -13.33
N ARG A 83 0.54 9.93 -13.56
CA ARG A 83 1.99 10.20 -13.43
C ARG A 83 2.58 9.90 -12.05
N ASP A 84 1.77 10.01 -11.00
CA ASP A 84 2.22 9.82 -9.63
C ASP A 84 2.00 8.38 -9.17
N PHE A 85 1.21 7.59 -9.91
CA PHE A 85 0.80 6.21 -9.59
C PHE A 85 1.96 5.29 -9.27
N GLN A 86 2.94 5.19 -10.17
CA GLN A 86 4.11 4.31 -9.99
C GLN A 86 4.89 4.67 -8.71
N ARG A 87 5.00 5.97 -8.41
CA ARG A 87 5.71 6.47 -7.24
C ARG A 87 4.96 6.11 -5.95
N VAL A 88 3.66 6.38 -5.88
CA VAL A 88 2.86 6.09 -4.68
C VAL A 88 2.77 4.59 -4.44
N LEU A 89 2.60 3.80 -5.51
CA LEU A 89 2.54 2.36 -5.41
C LEU A 89 3.86 1.77 -4.89
N LYS A 90 4.98 2.20 -5.46
CA LYS A 90 6.31 1.76 -5.01
C LYS A 90 6.50 2.05 -3.52
N LEU A 91 6.09 3.23 -3.05
CA LEU A 91 6.18 3.59 -1.64
C LEU A 91 5.30 2.71 -0.75
N GLY A 92 4.09 2.39 -1.17
CA GLY A 92 3.23 1.44 -0.47
C GLY A 92 3.86 0.06 -0.35
N ILE A 93 4.41 -0.46 -1.45
CA ILE A 93 5.05 -1.78 -1.49
C ILE A 93 6.35 -1.80 -0.67
N ASP A 94 7.16 -0.75 -0.72
CA ASP A 94 8.42 -0.67 0.03
C ASP A 94 8.18 -0.71 1.55
N ASN A 95 7.04 -0.18 2.01
CA ASN A 95 6.62 -0.15 3.41
C ASN A 95 5.71 -1.32 3.81
N ALA A 96 5.19 -2.08 2.84
CA ALA A 96 4.57 -3.36 3.08
C ALA A 96 5.67 -4.38 3.48
N TYR A 97 5.53 -5.01 4.63
CA TYR A 97 6.52 -5.98 5.11
C TYR A 97 6.51 -7.24 4.22
N LEU A 98 7.63 -7.54 3.56
CA LEU A 98 7.74 -8.52 2.48
C LEU A 98 7.79 -10.00 2.91
N GLY A 99 7.39 -10.30 4.14
CA GLY A 99 7.40 -11.67 4.66
C GLY A 99 6.13 -12.48 4.38
N LYS A 100 5.04 -11.82 3.94
CA LYS A 100 3.70 -12.40 3.74
C LYS A 100 2.99 -11.76 2.55
N GLU A 101 1.78 -12.23 2.27
CA GLU A 101 0.91 -11.71 1.21
C GLU A 101 0.60 -10.21 1.41
N VAL A 102 0.68 -9.44 0.32
CA VAL A 102 0.41 -8.00 0.28
C VAL A 102 -0.78 -7.75 -0.63
N VAL A 103 -1.79 -7.06 -0.14
CA VAL A 103 -2.99 -6.69 -0.89
C VAL A 103 -2.92 -5.21 -1.24
N LEU A 104 -3.19 -4.88 -2.52
CA LEU A 104 -3.13 -3.54 -3.07
C LEU A 104 -4.53 -3.10 -3.52
N THR A 105 -5.03 -1.95 -3.05
CA THR A 105 -6.34 -1.42 -3.47
C THR A 105 -6.25 -0.40 -4.61
N THR A 106 -5.30 -0.60 -5.51
CA THR A 106 -4.91 0.38 -6.54
C THR A 106 -6.00 0.72 -7.55
N LEU A 107 -6.97 -0.17 -7.75
CA LEU A 107 -8.10 0.07 -8.66
C LEU A 107 -8.96 1.26 -8.20
N GLU A 108 -9.02 1.52 -6.89
CA GLU A 108 -9.78 2.64 -6.34
C GLU A 108 -9.05 3.98 -6.47
N TRP A 109 -7.75 3.97 -6.75
CA TRP A 109 -6.92 5.18 -6.68
C TRP A 109 -7.05 6.05 -7.93
N LEU A 110 -7.41 5.44 -9.06
CA LEU A 110 -7.51 6.07 -10.38
C LEU A 110 -8.78 5.56 -11.10
N PRO A 111 -9.97 6.04 -10.69
CA PRO A 111 -11.23 5.54 -11.25
C PRO A 111 -11.41 5.88 -12.75
N ASP A 112 -10.73 6.91 -13.24
CA ASP A 112 -10.80 7.34 -14.65
C ASP A 112 -9.87 6.55 -15.58
N GLU A 113 -8.98 5.72 -15.02
CA GLU A 113 -7.98 4.96 -15.77
C GLU A 113 -8.44 3.52 -16.04
N VAL A 114 -7.83 2.91 -17.07
CA VAL A 114 -8.18 1.55 -17.50
C VAL A 114 -7.72 0.52 -16.45
N PRO A 115 -8.60 -0.35 -15.91
CA PRO A 115 -8.25 -1.33 -14.87
C PRO A 115 -7.10 -2.26 -15.25
N GLU A 116 -7.03 -2.69 -16.50
CA GLU A 116 -5.96 -3.53 -17.04
C GLU A 116 -4.61 -2.82 -16.98
N TRP A 117 -4.57 -1.53 -17.30
CA TRP A 117 -3.37 -0.71 -17.18
C TRP A 117 -2.92 -0.58 -15.72
N ILE A 118 -3.86 -0.32 -14.80
CA ILE A 118 -3.56 -0.27 -13.36
C ILE A 118 -2.98 -1.60 -12.89
N ALA A 119 -3.56 -2.73 -13.33
CA ALA A 119 -3.10 -4.07 -12.99
C ALA A 119 -1.69 -4.36 -13.52
N GLU A 120 -1.43 -4.02 -14.78
CA GLU A 120 -0.13 -4.18 -15.43
C GLU A 120 0.94 -3.35 -14.71
N GLN A 121 0.66 -2.06 -14.46
CA GLN A 121 1.56 -1.19 -13.71
C GLN A 121 1.79 -1.70 -12.30
N SER A 122 0.74 -2.20 -11.64
CA SER A 122 0.84 -2.79 -10.31
C SER A 122 1.76 -4.00 -10.28
N GLY A 123 1.57 -4.93 -11.22
CA GLY A 123 2.43 -6.11 -11.36
C GLY A 123 3.88 -5.75 -11.69
N PHE A 124 4.10 -4.78 -12.59
CA PHE A 124 5.44 -4.32 -12.97
C PHE A 124 6.18 -3.66 -11.80
N ILE A 125 5.53 -2.75 -11.08
CA ILE A 125 6.13 -2.05 -9.93
C ILE A 125 6.34 -3.03 -8.77
N ALA A 126 5.43 -3.96 -8.52
CA ALA A 126 5.64 -5.01 -7.53
C ALA A 126 6.86 -5.88 -7.89
N CYS A 127 6.99 -6.32 -9.13
CA CYS A 127 8.18 -7.08 -9.57
C CYS A 127 9.48 -6.29 -9.37
N THR A 128 9.50 -4.99 -9.69
CA THR A 128 10.71 -4.17 -9.60
C THR A 128 11.05 -3.74 -8.17
N ALA A 129 10.06 -3.45 -7.33
CA ALA A 129 10.26 -3.09 -5.93
C ALA A 129 10.72 -4.30 -5.10
N LEU A 130 10.11 -5.46 -5.34
CA LEU A 130 10.41 -6.71 -4.63
C LEU A 130 11.63 -7.44 -5.18
N GLY A 131 11.93 -7.25 -6.47
CA GLY A 131 13.09 -7.83 -7.16
C GLY A 131 14.42 -7.13 -6.84
N ARG A 132 14.43 -6.07 -6.02
CA ARG A 132 15.70 -5.52 -5.53
C ARG A 132 16.34 -6.51 -4.56
N PRO A 133 17.57 -6.99 -4.80
CA PRO A 133 18.34 -7.65 -3.76
C PRO A 133 18.58 -6.61 -2.65
N LYS A 134 17.81 -6.70 -1.57
CA LYS A 134 18.05 -5.96 -0.33
C LYS A 134 19.29 -6.58 0.32
N ASN A 135 20.47 -6.11 -0.09
CA ASN A 135 21.80 -6.52 0.35
C ASN A 135 22.16 -7.97 0.02
N TYR A 136 22.87 -8.19 -1.09
CA TYR A 136 24.01 -9.09 -0.98
C TYR A 136 24.97 -8.36 -0.04
N LYS A 137 25.03 -8.78 1.23
CA LYS A 137 26.28 -8.60 1.96
C LYS A 137 27.29 -9.41 1.15
N THR A 138 28.11 -8.75 0.35
CA THR A 138 29.46 -9.27 0.13
C THR A 138 30.01 -9.42 1.54
N PHE A 139 29.98 -10.63 2.07
CA PHE A 139 30.97 -10.98 3.07
C PHE A 139 32.28 -10.74 2.33
N ASP A 140 32.99 -9.67 2.69
CA ASP A 140 34.40 -9.56 2.34
C ASP A 140 35.02 -10.83 2.90
N ILE A 141 35.27 -11.78 1.99
CA ILE A 141 35.99 -13.00 2.29
C ILE A 141 37.37 -12.49 2.65
N ASN A 142 37.64 -12.42 3.94
CA ASN A 142 38.90 -11.93 4.47
C ASN A 142 39.97 -12.93 3.98
N TRP A 143 40.70 -12.56 2.94
CA TRP A 143 41.77 -13.36 2.31
C TRP A 143 43.02 -13.41 3.20
N LYS A 144 42.84 -13.70 4.50
CA LYS A 144 43.91 -13.92 5.45
C LYS A 144 43.59 -15.10 6.35
N LYS A 145 43.98 -16.29 5.90
CA LYS A 145 45.04 -17.10 6.53
C LYS A 145 45.44 -18.25 5.61
#